data_AF-A0A4Q3N1E9-F1
#
_entry.id   AF-A0A4Q3N1E9-F1
#
_cell.length_a   1.000
_cell.length_b   1.000
_cell.length_c   1.000
_cell.angle_alpha   90.00
_cell.angle_beta   90.00
_cell.angle_gamma   90.00
#
_symmetry.space_group_name_H-M   'P 1'
#
loop_
_entity.id
_entity.type
_entity.pdbx_description
1 polymer ?
#
loop_
_entity_poly.entity_id
_entity_poly.type
_entity_poly.pdbx_seq_one_letter_code
_entity_poly.pdbx_strand_id
1 'polypeptide(L)'
;MENTCGNNLTSGWKQAWRMGLALLAALALAHGAAQASEVCGEPDAAGIRQCSTGLDAAQILHMGASQEKSQWCWAASIAMVFSHHGFSVTQEDIVRKEYADGADKPLAATQVAPVLQRAWQDSGGRSFFASVTAGDAPRRRFLFNDDTVIRELQAQRPLIVGALGHAMVLVQVQYQRFTVQDAVRIVGGVVIDPTPGKGVRQLTRLELNPTYVAAVQVAAPQQLAAAQAATTMR
;
A
#
# COMPACT_ATOMS: atom_id res chain seq x y z
N MET A 1 -30.62 61.65 12.90
CA MET A 1 -30.65 62.61 14.01
C MET A 1 -29.81 61.98 15.11
N GLU A 2 -28.48 62.11 15.02
CA GLU A 2 -27.70 63.14 15.76
C GLU A 2 -27.74 62.83 17.27
N ASN A 3 -26.65 62.53 17.97
CA ASN A 3 -25.39 63.26 17.99
C ASN A 3 -24.19 62.42 18.47
N THR A 4 -23.04 62.82 17.95
CA THR A 4 -21.65 62.58 18.34
C THR A 4 -21.25 63.19 19.69
N CYS A 5 -20.24 62.60 20.35
CA CYS A 5 -19.17 63.22 21.16
C CYS A 5 -18.10 62.13 21.34
N GLY A 6 -16.78 62.33 21.30
CA GLY A 6 -15.92 63.49 21.27
C GLY A 6 -14.49 63.01 21.55
N ASN A 7 -13.52 63.69 20.94
CA ASN A 7 -12.10 63.34 20.87
C ASN A 7 -11.32 63.59 22.18
N ASN A 8 -10.14 62.96 22.35
CA ASN A 8 -8.79 63.57 22.22
C ASN A 8 -7.71 63.02 23.17
N LEU A 9 -6.55 62.73 22.53
CA LEU A 9 -5.16 63.07 22.90
C LEU A 9 -4.58 62.64 24.27
N THR A 10 -3.45 61.91 24.24
CA THR A 10 -2.09 62.49 24.32
C THR A 10 -1.02 61.41 24.57
N SER A 11 0.21 61.68 24.08
CA SER A 11 1.51 61.43 24.74
C SER A 11 1.87 59.97 25.12
N GLY A 12 2.85 59.28 24.53
CA GLY A 12 4.16 59.75 24.10
C GLY A 12 5.27 59.33 25.09
N TRP A 13 5.52 58.03 25.32
CA TRP A 13 6.59 57.55 26.21
C TRP A 13 7.46 56.48 25.54
N LYS A 14 8.62 56.95 25.08
CA LYS A 14 9.97 56.36 25.11
C LYS A 14 10.15 54.84 24.91
N GLN A 15 10.88 54.55 23.83
CA GLN A 15 11.63 53.32 23.58
C GLN A 15 12.46 52.89 24.79
N ALA A 16 12.34 51.62 25.16
CA ALA A 16 13.37 50.88 25.88
C ALA A 16 13.56 49.53 25.18
N TRP A 17 14.71 49.38 24.53
CA TRP A 17 15.26 48.11 24.06
C TRP A 17 15.40 47.13 25.23
N ARG A 18 14.83 45.94 25.09
CA ARG A 18 15.45 44.72 25.60
C ARG A 18 15.31 43.61 24.57
N MET A 19 16.48 43.18 24.12
CA MET A 19 16.73 41.93 23.41
C MET A 19 16.01 40.77 24.12
N GLY A 20 15.20 40.05 23.35
CA GLY A 20 14.71 38.73 23.70
C GLY A 20 14.80 37.85 22.46
N LEU A 21 16.00 37.32 22.18
CA LEU A 21 16.17 36.20 21.28
C LEU A 21 15.41 35.01 21.87
N ALA A 22 14.18 34.80 21.42
CA ALA A 22 13.50 33.52 21.62
C ALA A 22 14.03 32.56 20.55
N LEU A 23 14.96 31.69 20.95
CA LEU A 23 15.36 30.51 20.21
C LEU A 23 14.11 29.69 19.84
N LEU A 24 13.66 29.78 18.59
CA LEU A 24 12.83 28.75 18.01
C LEU A 24 13.72 27.53 17.79
N ALA A 25 13.68 26.62 18.75
CA ALA A 25 14.27 25.29 18.64
C ALA A 25 13.68 24.61 17.39
N ALA A 26 14.50 24.47 16.36
CA ALA A 26 14.23 23.60 15.25
C ALA A 26 14.23 22.15 15.77
N LEU A 27 13.05 21.65 16.15
CA LEU A 27 12.79 20.22 16.26
C LEU A 27 12.88 19.66 14.83
N ALA A 28 14.11 19.41 14.38
CA ALA A 28 14.36 18.51 13.28
C ALA A 28 13.86 17.13 13.73
N LEU A 29 12.62 16.81 13.37
CA LEU A 29 12.15 15.44 13.35
C LEU A 29 13.08 14.69 12.40
N ALA A 30 14.13 14.09 12.96
CA ALA A 30 14.86 13.02 12.33
C ALA A 30 13.81 11.93 12.07
N HIS A 31 13.21 11.98 10.88
CA HIS A 31 12.48 10.87 10.32
C HIS A 31 13.56 9.82 10.07
N GLY A 32 13.86 9.03 11.10
CA GLY A 32 14.65 7.82 10.94
C GLY A 32 13.99 7.07 9.80
N ALA A 33 14.71 6.91 8.69
CA ALA A 33 14.28 6.05 7.62
C ALA A 33 13.98 4.71 8.28
N ALA A 34 12.69 4.32 8.33
CA ALA A 34 12.29 3.02 8.80
C ALA A 34 13.06 2.03 7.93
N GLN A 35 14.14 1.47 8.48
CA GLN A 35 14.93 0.45 7.82
C GLN A 35 13.96 -0.69 7.54
N ALA A 36 13.77 -0.96 6.25
CA ALA A 36 12.85 -1.94 5.72
C ALA A 36 13.00 -3.27 6.48
N SER A 37 11.89 -4.00 6.59
CA SER A 37 11.74 -5.32 7.25
C SER A 37 12.56 -6.46 6.60
N GLU A 38 13.71 -6.14 6.01
CA GLU A 38 14.60 -7.10 5.41
C GLU A 38 15.53 -7.72 6.45
N VAL A 39 15.57 -9.04 6.47
CA VAL A 39 16.50 -9.83 7.26
C VAL A 39 17.28 -10.72 6.29
N CYS A 40 18.60 -10.64 6.36
CA CYS A 40 19.48 -11.49 5.57
C CYS A 40 20.51 -12.19 6.44
N GLY A 41 20.86 -13.43 6.08
CA GLY A 41 22.00 -14.14 6.68
C GLY A 41 23.35 -13.68 6.12
N GLU A 42 24.41 -14.36 6.54
CA GLU A 42 25.73 -14.23 5.91
C GLU A 42 25.73 -14.91 4.53
N PRO A 43 26.52 -14.41 3.55
CA PRO A 43 26.71 -15.09 2.28
C PRO A 43 27.39 -16.44 2.48
N ASP A 44 26.99 -17.45 1.72
CA ASP A 44 27.66 -18.75 1.67
C ASP A 44 28.96 -18.70 0.86
N ALA A 45 29.65 -19.84 0.73
CA ALA A 45 30.89 -19.97 -0.04
C ALA A 45 30.74 -19.65 -1.54
N ALA A 46 29.51 -19.69 -2.07
CA ALA A 46 29.19 -19.32 -3.45
C ALA A 46 28.81 -17.83 -3.57
N GLY A 47 28.86 -17.06 -2.48
CA GLY A 47 28.45 -15.64 -2.46
C GLY A 47 26.93 -15.46 -2.51
N ILE A 48 26.14 -16.48 -2.14
CA ILE A 48 24.68 -16.41 -2.11
C ILE A 48 24.24 -16.07 -0.69
N ARG A 49 23.48 -14.98 -0.55
CA ARG A 49 22.87 -14.56 0.70
C ARG A 49 21.38 -14.88 0.68
N GLN A 50 20.90 -15.61 1.69
CA GLN A 50 19.45 -15.84 1.88
C GLN A 50 18.84 -14.66 2.63
N CYS A 51 17.76 -14.11 2.09
CA CYS A 51 17.07 -12.95 2.62
C CYS A 51 15.55 -13.18 2.70
N SER A 52 14.89 -12.42 3.56
CA SER A 52 13.43 -12.33 3.63
C SER A 52 13.00 -10.90 3.88
N THR A 53 11.88 -10.49 3.30
CA THR A 53 11.27 -9.16 3.53
C THR A 53 9.76 -9.23 3.43
N GLY A 54 9.06 -8.28 4.07
CA GLY A 54 7.62 -8.17 4.02
C GLY A 54 7.02 -7.59 5.29
N LEU A 55 5.74 -7.83 5.50
CA LEU A 55 4.99 -7.37 6.66
C LEU A 55 5.32 -8.21 7.90
N ASP A 56 5.22 -7.63 9.09
CA ASP A 56 5.35 -8.37 10.34
C ASP A 56 4.11 -9.22 10.66
N ALA A 57 4.24 -10.10 11.68
CA ALA A 57 3.17 -11.01 12.04
C ALA A 57 1.90 -10.31 12.53
N ALA A 58 2.01 -9.16 13.20
CA ALA A 58 0.85 -8.43 13.70
C ALA A 58 0.07 -7.78 12.56
N GLN A 59 0.76 -7.19 11.59
CA GLN A 59 0.17 -6.66 10.36
C GLN A 59 -0.53 -7.75 9.56
N ILE A 60 0.14 -8.90 9.36
CA ILE A 60 -0.42 -10.04 8.61
C ILE A 60 -1.71 -10.56 9.27
N LEU A 61 -1.73 -10.70 10.60
CA LEU A 61 -2.91 -11.15 11.34
C LEU A 61 -4.07 -10.16 11.26
N HIS A 62 -3.77 -8.86 11.29
CA HIS A 62 -4.79 -7.81 11.22
C HIS A 62 -5.47 -7.73 9.85
N MET A 63 -4.74 -8.00 8.77
CA MET A 63 -5.26 -7.91 7.41
C MET A 63 -6.18 -9.07 7.02
N GLY A 64 -6.09 -10.23 7.68
CA GLY A 64 -6.68 -11.47 7.19
C GLY A 64 -8.20 -11.42 7.06
N ALA A 65 -8.72 -11.79 5.88
CA ALA A 65 -10.15 -11.95 5.62
C ALA A 65 -10.42 -13.21 4.80
N SER A 66 -11.45 -13.97 5.16
CA SER A 66 -11.95 -15.09 4.35
C SER A 66 -12.93 -14.60 3.29
N GLN A 67 -12.93 -15.20 2.11
CA GLN A 67 -13.92 -14.92 1.07
C GLN A 67 -15.32 -15.31 1.51
N GLU A 68 -16.30 -14.44 1.25
CA GLU A 68 -17.70 -14.64 1.65
C GLU A 68 -18.47 -15.56 0.68
N LYS A 69 -18.01 -15.66 -0.56
CA LYS A 69 -18.58 -16.54 -1.59
C LYS A 69 -17.50 -17.28 -2.38
N SER A 70 -17.89 -18.32 -3.12
CA SER A 70 -16.97 -19.28 -3.73
C SER A 70 -16.04 -18.68 -4.79
N GLN A 71 -16.47 -17.61 -5.47
CA GLN A 71 -15.72 -16.95 -6.54
C GLN A 71 -15.13 -15.59 -6.11
N TRP A 72 -15.23 -15.23 -4.82
CA TRP A 72 -14.88 -13.91 -4.31
C TRP A 72 -13.46 -13.81 -3.73
N CYS A 73 -12.57 -14.75 -4.07
CA CYS A 73 -11.16 -14.68 -3.63
C CYS A 73 -10.48 -13.35 -4.04
N TRP A 74 -10.85 -12.81 -5.21
CA TRP A 74 -10.37 -11.52 -5.68
C TRP A 74 -10.90 -10.36 -4.84
N ALA A 75 -12.20 -10.37 -4.50
CA ALA A 75 -12.82 -9.32 -3.70
C ALA A 75 -12.27 -9.31 -2.27
N ALA A 76 -12.11 -10.49 -1.66
CA ALA A 76 -11.45 -10.64 -0.37
C ALA A 76 -10.01 -10.10 -0.40
N SER A 77 -9.23 -10.43 -1.43
CA SER A 77 -7.85 -9.93 -1.58
C SER A 77 -7.78 -8.41 -1.69
N ILE A 78 -8.72 -7.79 -2.41
CA ILE A 78 -8.84 -6.32 -2.50
C ILE A 78 -9.20 -5.73 -1.13
N ALA A 79 -10.17 -6.32 -0.42
CA ALA A 79 -10.59 -5.86 0.91
C ALA A 79 -9.42 -5.89 1.92
N MET A 80 -8.64 -6.97 1.92
CA MET A 80 -7.45 -7.10 2.77
C MET A 80 -6.42 -5.99 2.49
N VAL A 81 -6.14 -5.70 1.22
CA VAL A 81 -5.17 -4.66 0.84
C VAL A 81 -5.69 -3.26 1.16
N PHE A 82 -6.98 -2.97 0.94
CA PHE A 82 -7.56 -1.70 1.38
C PHE A 82 -7.52 -1.55 2.91
N SER A 83 -7.82 -2.62 3.65
CA SER A 83 -7.76 -2.64 5.11
C SER A 83 -6.35 -2.36 5.62
N HIS A 84 -5.31 -2.92 4.98
CA HIS A 84 -3.91 -2.59 5.28
C HIS A 84 -3.60 -1.10 5.15
N HIS A 85 -4.21 -0.43 4.16
CA HIS A 85 -4.10 1.01 4.01
C HIS A 85 -5.07 1.81 4.88
N GLY A 86 -5.77 1.15 5.81
CA GLY A 86 -6.67 1.76 6.76
C GLY A 86 -8.08 2.04 6.22
N PHE A 87 -8.47 1.51 5.07
CA PHE A 87 -9.81 1.67 4.48
C PHE A 87 -10.58 0.36 4.51
N SER A 88 -11.71 0.32 5.21
CA SER A 88 -12.57 -0.87 5.26
C SER A 88 -13.59 -0.83 4.12
N VAL A 89 -13.48 -1.71 3.13
CA VAL A 89 -14.48 -1.89 2.08
C VAL A 89 -14.96 -3.33 2.13
N THR A 90 -16.28 -3.54 2.12
CA THR A 90 -16.84 -4.90 2.17
C THR A 90 -16.61 -5.65 0.85
N GLN A 91 -16.58 -6.98 0.89
CA GLN A 91 -16.47 -7.78 -0.32
C GLN A 91 -17.69 -7.57 -1.23
N GLU A 92 -18.88 -7.45 -0.64
CA GLU A 92 -20.10 -7.14 -1.38
C GLU A 92 -20.01 -5.79 -2.11
N ASP A 93 -19.51 -4.73 -1.46
CA ASP A 93 -19.32 -3.43 -2.12
C ASP A 93 -18.32 -3.52 -3.26
N ILE A 94 -17.21 -4.23 -3.06
CA ILE A 94 -16.19 -4.48 -4.11
C ILE A 94 -16.82 -5.21 -5.29
N VAL A 95 -17.61 -6.25 -5.03
CA VAL A 95 -18.27 -7.03 -6.07
C VAL A 95 -19.32 -6.19 -6.78
N ARG A 96 -20.14 -5.42 -6.07
CA ARG A 96 -21.16 -4.54 -6.67
C ARG A 96 -20.59 -3.44 -7.54
N LYS A 97 -19.33 -3.04 -7.33
CA LYS A 97 -18.63 -2.10 -8.22
C LYS A 97 -18.24 -2.69 -9.56
N GLU A 98 -18.19 -4.01 -9.69
CA GLU A 98 -17.89 -4.70 -10.96
C GLU A 98 -19.13 -5.40 -11.54
N TYR A 99 -19.87 -6.12 -10.69
CA TYR A 99 -21.12 -6.81 -11.01
C TYR A 99 -22.24 -6.19 -10.18
N ALA A 100 -23.04 -5.30 -10.78
CA ALA A 100 -24.08 -4.56 -10.07
C ALA A 100 -25.09 -5.45 -9.31
N ASP A 101 -25.28 -6.68 -9.77
CA ASP A 101 -26.14 -7.70 -9.16
C ASP A 101 -25.53 -8.38 -7.92
N GLY A 102 -24.24 -8.16 -7.63
CA GLY A 102 -23.53 -8.83 -6.54
C GLY A 102 -23.30 -10.32 -6.80
N ALA A 103 -23.18 -10.74 -8.07
CA ALA A 103 -23.09 -12.15 -8.40
C ALA A 103 -21.82 -12.86 -7.87
N ASP A 104 -21.95 -14.15 -7.54
CA ASP A 104 -20.82 -15.03 -7.24
C ASP A 104 -20.09 -15.43 -8.53
N LYS A 105 -19.29 -14.50 -9.08
CA LYS A 105 -18.57 -14.67 -10.35
C LYS A 105 -17.07 -14.43 -10.17
N PRO A 106 -16.22 -15.19 -10.90
CA PRO A 106 -14.79 -14.97 -10.89
C PRO A 106 -14.44 -13.69 -11.65
N LEU A 107 -13.34 -13.05 -11.27
CA LEU A 107 -12.76 -11.93 -12.00
C LEU A 107 -11.55 -12.41 -12.80
N ALA A 108 -11.50 -12.11 -14.11
CA ALA A 108 -10.33 -12.45 -14.90
C ALA A 108 -9.11 -11.63 -14.44
N ALA A 109 -7.91 -12.22 -14.49
CA ALA A 109 -6.65 -11.55 -14.13
C ALA A 109 -6.47 -10.19 -14.84
N THR A 110 -6.92 -10.11 -16.09
CA THR A 110 -6.87 -8.90 -16.93
C THR A 110 -7.81 -7.79 -16.45
N GLN A 111 -8.80 -8.09 -15.60
CA GLN A 111 -9.79 -7.16 -15.08
C GLN A 111 -9.45 -6.63 -13.67
N VAL A 112 -8.55 -7.29 -12.92
CA VAL A 112 -8.23 -6.91 -11.53
C VAL A 112 -7.70 -5.48 -11.45
N ALA A 113 -6.76 -5.08 -12.32
CA ALA A 113 -6.23 -3.71 -12.32
C ALA A 113 -7.29 -2.65 -12.67
N PRO A 114 -8.10 -2.81 -13.75
CA PRO A 114 -9.25 -1.93 -14.01
C PRO A 114 -10.29 -1.85 -12.88
N VAL A 115 -10.50 -2.95 -12.14
CA VAL A 115 -11.38 -2.96 -10.97
C VAL A 115 -10.83 -2.08 -9.86
N LEU A 116 -9.54 -2.19 -9.57
CA LEU A 116 -8.89 -1.44 -8.51
C LEU A 116 -8.69 0.05 -8.85
N GLN A 117 -8.31 0.37 -10.09
CA GLN A 117 -7.92 1.71 -10.54
C GLN A 117 -9.11 2.67 -10.65
N ARG A 118 -9.65 3.11 -9.51
CA ARG A 118 -10.82 4.00 -9.43
C ARG A 118 -10.95 4.66 -8.06
N ALA A 119 -11.94 5.55 -7.95
CA ALA A 119 -12.38 6.08 -6.67
C ALA A 119 -13.21 5.03 -5.90
N TRP A 120 -12.99 5.00 -4.59
CA TRP A 120 -13.62 4.12 -3.63
C TRP A 120 -14.16 4.94 -2.46
N GLN A 121 -15.13 4.36 -1.76
CA GLN A 121 -15.63 4.86 -0.48
C GLN A 121 -15.60 3.69 0.50
N ASP A 122 -15.04 3.91 1.68
CA ASP A 122 -15.03 2.92 2.74
C ASP A 122 -16.36 2.89 3.51
N SER A 123 -16.55 1.88 4.36
CA SER A 123 -17.76 1.72 5.17
C SER A 123 -17.98 2.85 6.19
N GLY A 124 -16.95 3.66 6.46
CA GLY A 124 -17.03 4.87 7.28
C GLY A 124 -17.36 6.13 6.48
N GLY A 125 -17.59 6.02 5.17
CA GLY A 125 -17.90 7.13 4.27
C GLY A 125 -16.68 7.90 3.75
N ARG A 126 -15.45 7.51 4.12
CA ARG A 126 -14.23 8.16 3.64
C ARG A 126 -13.95 7.75 2.21
N SER A 127 -13.82 8.74 1.34
CA SER A 127 -13.42 8.52 -0.05
C SER A 127 -11.91 8.40 -0.17
N PHE A 128 -11.45 7.55 -1.09
CA PHE A 128 -10.05 7.42 -1.49
C PHE A 128 -9.97 7.02 -2.97
N PHE A 129 -8.79 7.17 -3.56
CA PHE A 129 -8.52 6.67 -4.90
C PHE A 129 -7.45 5.60 -4.82
N ALA A 130 -7.68 4.48 -5.48
CA ALA A 130 -6.70 3.42 -5.61
C ALA A 130 -6.01 3.54 -6.98
N SER A 131 -4.68 3.58 -6.96
CA SER A 131 -3.83 3.45 -8.14
C SER A 131 -3.13 2.10 -8.14
N VAL A 132 -2.90 1.56 -9.33
CA VAL A 132 -2.42 0.19 -9.51
C VAL A 132 -1.25 0.18 -10.46
N THR A 133 -0.16 -0.41 -10.01
CA THR A 133 0.89 -0.91 -10.91
C THR A 133 0.70 -2.42 -10.98
N ALA A 134 0.48 -2.96 -12.17
CA ALA A 134 0.24 -4.40 -12.35
C ALA A 134 1.08 -5.00 -13.45
N GLY A 135 1.62 -6.19 -13.18
CA GLY A 135 2.11 -7.11 -14.19
C GLY A 135 1.02 -8.13 -14.51
N ASP A 136 0.77 -8.36 -15.80
CA ASP A 136 -0.15 -9.40 -16.25
C ASP A 136 0.49 -10.17 -17.42
N ALA A 137 0.67 -11.48 -17.22
CA ALA A 137 1.28 -12.35 -18.21
C ALA A 137 0.41 -12.50 -19.49
N PRO A 138 -0.93 -12.63 -19.42
CA PRO A 138 -1.78 -12.75 -20.60
C PRO A 138 -1.67 -11.59 -21.61
N ARG A 139 -1.45 -10.35 -21.14
CA ARG A 139 -1.22 -9.15 -21.95
C ARG A 139 0.26 -8.86 -22.17
N ARG A 140 1.16 -9.78 -21.80
CA ARG A 140 2.62 -9.64 -21.91
C ARG A 140 3.16 -8.38 -21.22
N ARG A 141 2.52 -7.97 -20.12
CA ARG A 141 2.94 -6.82 -19.30
C ARG A 141 3.76 -7.32 -18.12
N PHE A 142 5.08 -7.39 -18.32
CA PHE A 142 6.02 -7.87 -17.30
C PHE A 142 6.57 -6.72 -16.45
N LEU A 143 5.69 -5.92 -15.86
CA LEU A 143 6.10 -4.76 -15.04
C LEU A 143 6.64 -5.15 -13.66
N PHE A 144 6.49 -6.42 -13.26
CA PHE A 144 7.02 -6.97 -12.02
C PHE A 144 8.11 -7.97 -12.33
N ASN A 145 9.32 -7.67 -11.86
CA ASN A 145 10.40 -8.62 -11.66
C ASN A 145 10.63 -8.79 -10.14
N ASP A 146 11.53 -9.68 -9.78
CA ASP A 146 11.84 -10.00 -8.39
C ASP A 146 12.25 -8.76 -7.58
N ASP A 147 13.06 -7.86 -8.17
CA ASP A 147 13.43 -6.59 -7.53
C ASP A 147 12.23 -5.69 -7.21
N THR A 148 11.27 -5.55 -8.14
CA THR A 148 10.06 -4.75 -7.90
C THR A 148 9.23 -5.35 -6.77
N VAL A 149 9.04 -6.67 -6.75
CA VAL A 149 8.30 -7.35 -5.67
C VAL A 149 8.98 -7.13 -4.31
N ILE A 150 10.30 -7.31 -4.25
CA ILE A 150 11.10 -7.09 -3.04
C ILE A 150 10.96 -5.65 -2.56
N ARG A 151 11.07 -4.65 -3.45
CA ARG A 151 10.94 -3.23 -3.08
C ARG A 151 9.56 -2.86 -2.54
N GLU A 152 8.50 -3.39 -3.13
CA GLU A 152 7.13 -3.16 -2.63
C GLU A 152 6.97 -3.71 -1.21
N LEU A 153 7.44 -4.93 -0.96
CA LEU A 153 7.35 -5.57 0.36
C LEU A 153 8.28 -4.94 1.40
N GLN A 154 9.49 -4.53 1.02
CA GLN A 154 10.38 -3.71 1.86
C GLN A 154 9.70 -2.42 2.30
N ALA A 155 8.93 -1.80 1.41
CA ALA A 155 8.16 -0.60 1.70
C ALA A 155 6.79 -0.89 2.35
N GLN A 156 6.60 -2.11 2.87
CA GLN A 156 5.40 -2.53 3.59
C GLN A 156 4.12 -2.42 2.75
N ARG A 157 4.23 -2.65 1.43
CA ARG A 157 3.10 -2.66 0.50
C ARG A 157 2.82 -4.10 0.05
N PRO A 158 1.77 -4.75 0.58
CA PRO A 158 1.41 -6.10 0.18
C PRO A 158 0.89 -6.10 -1.27
N LEU A 159 1.06 -7.24 -1.95
CA LEU A 159 0.73 -7.37 -3.37
C LEU A 159 -0.43 -8.35 -3.58
N ILE A 160 -1.36 -8.02 -4.46
CA ILE A 160 -2.36 -8.98 -4.91
C ILE A 160 -1.70 -9.87 -5.94
N VAL A 161 -1.72 -11.18 -5.73
CA VAL A 161 -1.17 -12.18 -6.66
C VAL A 161 -2.28 -13.11 -7.14
N GLY A 162 -2.31 -13.35 -8.45
CA GLY A 162 -3.21 -14.30 -9.08
C GLY A 162 -2.42 -15.49 -9.60
N ALA A 163 -2.74 -16.70 -9.14
CA ALA A 163 -2.14 -17.94 -9.61
C ALA A 163 -3.19 -19.05 -9.69
N LEU A 164 -3.14 -19.85 -10.76
CA LEU A 164 -4.04 -21.00 -10.94
C LEU A 164 -5.55 -20.65 -10.84
N GLY A 165 -5.94 -19.43 -11.23
CA GLY A 165 -7.33 -18.96 -11.12
C GLY A 165 -7.75 -18.49 -9.73
N HIS A 166 -6.81 -18.39 -8.79
CA HIS A 166 -7.04 -17.97 -7.41
C HIS A 166 -6.28 -16.69 -7.08
N ALA A 167 -6.94 -15.75 -6.40
CA ALA A 167 -6.34 -14.51 -5.95
C ALA A 167 -6.00 -14.59 -4.45
N MET A 168 -4.81 -14.12 -4.10
CA MET A 168 -4.28 -14.10 -2.74
C MET A 168 -3.51 -12.80 -2.51
N VAL A 169 -3.11 -12.55 -1.27
CA VAL A 169 -2.28 -11.37 -0.93
C VAL A 169 -0.90 -11.83 -0.49
N LEU A 170 0.12 -11.52 -1.29
CA LEU A 170 1.53 -11.73 -0.97
C LEU A 170 1.99 -10.68 0.04
N VAL A 171 2.43 -11.16 1.21
CA VAL A 171 2.80 -10.33 2.35
C VAL A 171 4.27 -10.46 2.74
N GLN A 172 4.93 -11.55 2.35
CA GLN A 172 6.38 -11.72 2.53
C GLN A 172 6.98 -12.52 1.37
N VAL A 173 8.27 -12.33 1.12
CA VAL A 173 9.06 -13.16 0.21
C VAL A 173 10.34 -13.64 0.88
N GLN A 174 10.79 -14.83 0.50
CA GLN A 174 12.15 -15.29 0.72
C GLN A 174 12.88 -15.30 -0.62
N TYR A 175 14.10 -14.78 -0.64
CA TYR A 175 14.83 -14.58 -1.87
C TYR A 175 16.35 -14.76 -1.66
N GLN A 176 17.03 -15.08 -2.75
CA GLN A 176 18.47 -15.20 -2.83
C GLN A 176 19.06 -13.93 -3.42
N ARG A 177 20.11 -13.40 -2.81
CA ARG A 177 20.92 -12.32 -3.34
C ARG A 177 22.29 -12.85 -3.74
N PHE A 178 22.63 -12.70 -5.00
CA PHE A 178 23.91 -13.13 -5.58
C PHE A 178 24.88 -11.95 -5.52
N THR A 179 25.76 -11.91 -4.51
CA THR A 179 26.58 -10.71 -4.22
C THR A 179 27.56 -10.35 -5.33
N VAL A 180 28.03 -11.35 -6.09
CA VAL A 180 28.97 -11.15 -7.20
C VAL A 180 28.29 -10.56 -8.45
N GLN A 181 27.01 -10.90 -8.67
CA GLN A 181 26.27 -10.55 -9.89
C GLN A 181 25.33 -9.37 -9.69
N ASP A 182 25.19 -8.89 -8.45
CA ASP A 182 24.17 -7.93 -8.02
C ASP A 182 22.77 -8.29 -8.53
N ALA A 183 22.41 -9.56 -8.40
CA ALA A 183 21.14 -10.11 -8.84
C ALA A 183 20.35 -10.68 -7.66
N VAL A 184 19.02 -10.66 -7.77
CA VAL A 184 18.11 -11.29 -6.81
C VAL A 184 17.23 -12.32 -7.47
N ARG A 185 16.81 -13.32 -6.69
CA ARG A 185 15.85 -14.34 -7.12
C ARG A 185 14.89 -14.72 -6.01
N ILE A 186 13.59 -14.57 -6.22
CA ILE A 186 12.57 -15.05 -5.27
C ILE A 186 12.53 -16.58 -5.30
N VAL A 187 12.57 -17.20 -4.12
CA VAL A 187 12.56 -18.66 -3.93
C VAL A 187 11.42 -19.15 -3.05
N GLY A 188 10.71 -18.23 -2.39
CA GLY A 188 9.58 -18.53 -1.51
C GLY A 188 8.74 -17.28 -1.24
N GLY A 189 7.55 -17.46 -0.69
CA GLY A 189 6.72 -16.34 -0.25
C GLY A 189 5.57 -16.78 0.63
N VAL A 190 5.10 -15.85 1.46
CA VAL A 190 3.96 -16.01 2.36
C VAL A 190 2.80 -15.22 1.81
N VAL A 191 1.66 -15.88 1.69
CA VAL A 191 0.39 -15.27 1.28
C VAL A 191 -0.65 -15.37 2.38
N ILE A 192 -1.60 -14.44 2.36
CA ILE A 192 -2.91 -14.62 2.97
C ILE A 192 -3.85 -15.16 1.88
N ASP A 193 -4.29 -16.40 2.05
CA ASP A 193 -5.23 -17.08 1.18
C ASP A 193 -6.66 -16.88 1.71
N PRO A 194 -7.55 -16.22 0.95
CA PRO A 194 -8.90 -15.93 1.41
C PRO A 194 -9.82 -17.16 1.43
N THR A 195 -9.42 -18.31 0.90
CA THR A 195 -10.23 -19.52 0.98
C THR A 195 -10.55 -19.86 2.44
N PRO A 196 -11.81 -20.13 2.82
CA PRO A 196 -12.18 -20.38 4.20
C PRO A 196 -11.32 -21.50 4.82
N GLY A 197 -10.70 -21.19 5.96
CA GLY A 197 -9.82 -22.12 6.68
C GLY A 197 -8.37 -22.22 6.16
N LYS A 198 -7.97 -21.48 5.12
CA LYS A 198 -6.57 -21.43 4.64
C LYS A 198 -5.76 -20.35 5.35
N GLY A 199 -6.15 -19.09 5.22
CA GLY A 199 -5.46 -17.97 5.88
C GLY A 199 -3.99 -17.85 5.48
N VAL A 200 -3.12 -17.57 6.45
CA VAL A 200 -1.68 -17.37 6.21
C VAL A 200 -1.01 -18.70 5.85
N ARG A 201 -0.35 -18.76 4.69
CA ARG A 201 0.39 -19.95 4.24
C ARG A 201 1.55 -19.61 3.31
N GLN A 202 2.41 -20.59 3.08
CA GLN A 202 3.46 -20.51 2.06
C GLN A 202 2.87 -20.69 0.65
N LEU A 203 3.48 -20.02 -0.31
CA LEU A 203 3.27 -20.27 -1.73
C LEU A 203 3.78 -21.67 -2.11
N THR A 204 3.04 -22.35 -2.98
CA THR A 204 3.53 -23.56 -3.64
C THR A 204 4.47 -23.19 -4.79
N ARG A 205 5.23 -24.19 -5.30
CA ARG A 205 6.15 -23.97 -6.43
C ARG A 205 5.46 -23.45 -7.70
N LEU A 206 4.20 -23.86 -7.93
CA LEU A 206 3.43 -23.39 -9.07
C LEU A 206 2.99 -21.93 -8.88
N GLU A 207 2.65 -21.53 -7.67
CA GLU A 207 2.20 -20.17 -7.36
C GLU A 207 3.34 -19.15 -7.30
N LEU A 208 4.60 -19.58 -7.23
CA LEU A 208 5.78 -18.70 -7.39
C LEU A 208 5.89 -18.09 -8.79
N ASN A 209 5.10 -18.58 -9.76
CA ASN A 209 5.01 -18.03 -11.11
C ASN A 209 3.57 -17.51 -11.35
N PRO A 210 3.17 -16.40 -10.69
CA PRO A 210 1.81 -15.89 -10.79
C PRO A 210 1.49 -15.41 -12.21
N THR A 211 0.24 -15.57 -12.63
CA THR A 211 -0.27 -15.00 -13.89
C THR A 211 -0.53 -13.50 -13.78
N TYR A 212 -0.66 -13.00 -12.54
CA TYR A 212 -0.93 -11.61 -12.22
C TYR A 212 -0.26 -11.20 -10.91
N VAL A 213 0.31 -9.99 -10.88
CA VAL A 213 0.81 -9.34 -9.67
C VAL A 213 0.39 -7.87 -9.72
N ALA A 214 -0.12 -7.34 -8.61
CA ALA A 214 -0.43 -5.92 -8.50
C ALA A 214 -0.03 -5.31 -7.17
N ALA A 215 0.65 -4.17 -7.28
CA ALA A 215 0.82 -3.21 -6.21
C ALA A 215 -0.32 -2.21 -6.25
N VAL A 216 -0.98 -2.03 -5.12
CA VAL A 216 -2.02 -1.04 -4.93
C VAL A 216 -1.46 0.06 -4.06
N GLN A 217 -1.66 1.30 -4.48
CA GLN A 217 -1.44 2.48 -3.65
C GLN A 217 -2.79 3.16 -3.47
N VAL A 218 -3.03 3.71 -2.29
CA VAL A 218 -4.22 4.52 -2.04
C VAL A 218 -3.81 5.92 -1.66
N ALA A 219 -4.59 6.89 -2.13
CA ALA A 219 -4.45 8.28 -1.76
C ALA A 219 -5.81 8.84 -1.38
N ALA A 220 -5.85 9.58 -0.27
CA ALA A 220 -7.01 10.41 0.04
C ALA A 220 -7.19 11.48 -1.06
N PRO A 221 -8.41 11.93 -1.37
CA PRO A 221 -8.66 12.94 -2.40
C PRO A 221 -7.84 14.23 -2.17
N GLN A 222 -7.61 14.59 -0.90
CA GLN A 222 -6.80 15.74 -0.51
C GLN A 222 -5.32 15.57 -0.89
N GLN A 223 -4.79 14.35 -0.79
CA GLN A 223 -3.41 14.03 -1.19
C GLN A 223 -3.25 14.04 -2.71
N LEU A 224 -4.27 13.59 -3.46
CA LEU A 224 -4.30 13.69 -4.92
C LEU A 224 -4.32 15.15 -5.39
N ALA A 225 -5.18 15.98 -4.78
CA ALA A 225 -5.26 17.40 -5.11
C ALA A 225 -3.92 18.13 -4.84
N ALA A 226 -3.27 17.80 -3.72
CA ALA A 226 -1.95 18.35 -3.39
C ALA A 226 -0.86 17.90 -4.38
N ALA A 227 -0.84 16.62 -4.78
CA ALA A 227 0.12 16.10 -5.76
C ALA A 227 -0.07 16.70 -7.16
N GLN A 228 -1.32 16.91 -7.58
CA GLN A 228 -1.65 17.58 -8.83
C GLN A 228 -1.18 19.04 -8.80
N ALA A 229 -1.50 19.79 -7.74
CA ALA A 229 -1.05 21.18 -7.59
C ALA A 229 0.49 21.33 -7.61
N ALA A 230 1.22 20.39 -7.00
CA ALA A 230 2.68 20.39 -7.01
C ALA A 230 3.30 20.11 -8.39
N THR A 231 2.57 19.39 -9.26
CA THR A 231 3.03 19.07 -10.62
C THR A 231 2.79 20.25 -11.57
N THR A 232 1.73 21.02 -11.39
CA THR A 232 1.42 22.20 -12.22
C THR A 232 2.29 23.44 -11.90
N MET A 233 3.01 23.42 -10.78
CA MET A 233 3.93 24.50 -10.36
C MET A 233 5.39 24.28 -10.81
N ARG A 234 5.66 23.24 -11.62
CA ARG A 234 6.95 22.99 -12.27
C ARG A 234 6.85 23.28 -13.76
#